data_AF-A0A1Q3H0U3-F1
#
_entry.id   AF-A0A1Q3H0U3-F1
#
_cell.length_a   1.000
_cell.length_b   1.000
_cell.length_c   1.000
_cell.angle_alpha   90.00
_cell.angle_beta   90.00
_cell.angle_gamma   90.00
#
_symmetry.space_group_name_H-M   'P 1'
#
loop_
_entity.id
_entity.type
_entity.pdbx_description
1 polymer ?
#
loop_
_entity_poly.entity_id
_entity_poly.type
_entity_poly.pdbx_seq_one_letter_code
_entity_poly.pdbx_strand_id
1 'polypeptide(L)'
;MRFIKVQDFALNIEESIKSTTIASSNELVMLTSSGTVTRYNISEQTWEPLFSVKSSMSYSDGGFDIEAPSTIYTLDSIVVIVNDYKRHGYVHYPGKYGPLHLWREDYHANISCYPIALFKNEADVPHLIYGEAWNHVQIMNLDTRQILTAAKSLIEENAEETYLEYREKYESYDDSPWPTPYDYFFGKLAMAPDQKHFLSAGWVWGSYDAYAVYDVNHFIHSNRISEKALGGWDHCERGACWIDNVTVVVAYDPHAEGEEGATKDSPQEIHFYNITYKESVLERKIKIRGIDLVNAQLYFNKDIQALIACTNQGGVVVLSLEGEKLLQDQTMTQVAYYPNLNLFLKVENQSITIYQIGR
;
A
#
# COMPACT_ATOMS: atom_id res chain seq x y z
N MET A 1 -18.26 -21.68 3.32
CA MET A 1 -16.98 -20.96 3.24
C MET A 1 -15.98 -21.58 4.20
N ARG A 2 -14.76 -21.87 3.73
CA ARG A 2 -13.66 -22.38 4.56
C ARG A 2 -12.31 -22.03 3.96
N PHE A 3 -11.26 -21.96 4.79
CA PHE A 3 -9.89 -21.90 4.31
C PHE A 3 -9.44 -23.29 3.87
N ILE A 4 -8.95 -23.40 2.65
CA ILE A 4 -8.44 -24.63 2.05
C ILE A 4 -6.94 -24.46 1.90
N LYS A 5 -6.17 -25.33 2.55
CA LYS A 5 -4.72 -25.39 2.32
C LYS A 5 -4.47 -25.97 0.93
N VAL A 6 -3.87 -25.18 0.05
CA VAL A 6 -3.61 -25.56 -1.36
C VAL A 6 -2.17 -26.00 -1.58
N GLN A 7 -1.21 -25.44 -0.84
CA GLN A 7 0.19 -25.84 -0.85
C GLN A 7 0.75 -25.83 0.57
N ASP A 8 1.64 -26.78 0.87
CA ASP A 8 2.34 -26.91 2.14
C ASP A 8 3.69 -27.57 1.88
N PHE A 9 4.76 -26.80 1.90
CA PHE A 9 6.09 -27.32 1.60
C PHE A 9 7.17 -26.53 2.34
N ALA A 10 8.33 -27.17 2.54
CA ALA A 10 9.52 -26.53 3.07
C ALA A 10 10.54 -26.35 1.95
N LEU A 11 11.16 -25.17 1.87
CA LEU A 11 12.22 -24.90 0.92
C LEU A 11 13.53 -25.51 1.43
N ASN A 12 14.22 -26.27 0.58
CA ASN A 12 15.55 -26.80 0.88
C ASN A 12 16.64 -25.78 0.51
N ILE A 13 16.75 -24.72 1.32
CA ILE A 13 17.75 -23.66 1.17
C ILE A 13 18.50 -23.46 2.48
N GLU A 14 19.78 -23.09 2.42
CA GLU A 14 20.56 -22.75 3.62
C GLU A 14 20.21 -21.34 4.14
N GLU A 15 19.71 -20.49 3.25
CA GLU A 15 19.40 -19.08 3.53
C GLU A 15 18.03 -18.93 4.18
N SER A 16 17.86 -17.90 5.01
CA SER A 16 16.53 -17.56 5.56
C SER A 16 15.77 -16.63 4.62
N ILE A 17 14.45 -16.79 4.57
CA ILE A 17 13.56 -15.91 3.81
C ILE A 17 13.36 -14.63 4.63
N LYS A 18 13.68 -13.47 4.04
CA LYS A 18 13.55 -12.15 4.66
C LYS A 18 12.26 -11.46 4.27
N SER A 19 11.85 -11.61 3.02
CA SER A 19 10.56 -11.15 2.51
C SER A 19 10.11 -12.07 1.39
N THR A 20 8.81 -12.23 1.23
CA THR A 20 8.25 -13.06 0.15
C THR A 20 6.92 -12.51 -0.33
N THR A 21 6.59 -12.81 -1.58
CA THR A 21 5.29 -12.48 -2.15
C THR A 21 4.84 -13.54 -3.16
N ILE A 22 3.52 -13.66 -3.37
CA ILE A 22 2.96 -14.50 -4.44
C ILE A 22 2.89 -13.65 -5.72
N ALA A 23 3.66 -14.01 -6.74
CA ALA A 23 3.62 -13.34 -8.04
C ALA A 23 2.52 -13.93 -8.94
N SER A 24 2.29 -15.23 -8.86
CA SER A 24 1.20 -15.94 -9.53
C SER A 24 0.81 -17.19 -8.74
N SER A 25 -0.25 -17.89 -9.15
CA SER A 25 -0.69 -19.13 -8.48
C SER A 25 0.38 -20.23 -8.41
N ASN A 26 1.45 -20.14 -9.21
CA ASN A 26 2.54 -21.12 -9.25
C ASN A 26 3.92 -20.47 -9.01
N GLU A 27 3.98 -19.22 -8.56
CA GLU A 27 5.24 -18.47 -8.47
C GLU A 27 5.32 -17.63 -7.20
N LEU A 28 6.44 -17.77 -6.50
CA LEU A 28 6.85 -16.91 -5.39
C LEU A 28 8.03 -16.05 -5.81
N VAL A 29 8.11 -14.83 -5.26
CA VAL A 29 9.32 -14.01 -5.31
C VAL A 29 9.80 -13.77 -3.90
N MET A 30 11.08 -14.04 -3.65
CA MET A 30 11.70 -14.06 -2.32
C MET A 30 12.94 -13.18 -2.27
N LEU A 31 13.10 -12.44 -1.17
CA LEU A 31 14.38 -11.93 -0.72
C LEU A 31 14.96 -12.90 0.32
N THR A 32 16.19 -13.35 0.12
CA THR A 32 16.89 -14.22 1.06
C THR A 32 17.93 -13.46 1.89
N SER A 33 18.43 -14.09 2.96
CA SER A 33 19.48 -13.53 3.82
C SER A 33 20.82 -13.27 3.13
N SER A 34 21.06 -13.87 1.96
CA SER A 34 22.23 -13.52 1.14
C SER A 34 22.08 -12.16 0.42
N GLY A 35 20.88 -11.58 0.42
CA GLY A 35 20.54 -10.39 -0.36
C GLY A 35 20.14 -10.72 -1.80
N THR A 36 19.92 -11.99 -2.14
CA THR A 36 19.47 -12.38 -3.47
C THR A 36 17.94 -12.31 -3.54
N VAL A 37 17.43 -11.68 -4.59
CA VAL A 37 16.02 -11.75 -4.95
C VAL A 37 15.85 -12.85 -5.98
N THR A 38 14.99 -13.81 -5.67
CA THR A 38 14.80 -15.04 -6.45
C THR A 38 13.34 -15.23 -6.78
N ARG A 39 13.09 -15.82 -7.95
CA ARG A 39 11.80 -16.36 -8.35
C ARG A 39 11.81 -17.86 -8.13
N TYR A 40 10.75 -18.40 -7.55
CA TYR A 40 10.58 -19.82 -7.28
C TYR A 40 9.31 -20.34 -7.93
N ASN A 41 9.45 -21.32 -8.82
CA ASN A 41 8.33 -22.04 -9.42
C ASN A 41 7.92 -23.19 -8.50
N ILE A 42 6.68 -23.16 -8.01
CA ILE A 42 6.19 -24.11 -7.01
C ILE A 42 6.08 -25.52 -7.58
N SER A 43 5.51 -25.66 -8.78
CA SER A 43 5.28 -26.97 -9.42
C SER A 43 6.57 -27.64 -9.89
N GLU A 44 7.49 -26.87 -10.46
CA GLU A 44 8.76 -27.39 -10.98
C GLU A 44 9.84 -27.46 -9.90
N GLN A 45 9.63 -26.77 -8.77
CA GLN A 45 10.61 -26.62 -7.68
C GLN A 45 11.94 -26.03 -8.15
N THR A 46 11.88 -25.12 -9.13
CA THR A 46 13.05 -24.47 -9.74
C THR A 46 13.23 -23.05 -9.21
N TRP A 47 14.50 -22.65 -9.14
CA TRP A 47 14.91 -21.33 -8.67
C TRP A 47 15.53 -20.54 -9.82
N GLU A 48 15.10 -19.30 -9.99
CA GLU A 48 15.69 -18.34 -10.90
C GLU A 48 16.19 -17.13 -10.08
N PRO A 49 17.51 -16.91 -9.96
CA PRO A 49 18.02 -15.69 -9.36
C PRO A 49 17.72 -14.51 -10.30
N LEU A 50 17.06 -13.48 -9.77
CA LEU A 50 16.71 -12.29 -10.55
C LEU A 50 17.79 -11.23 -10.43
N PHE A 51 18.11 -10.83 -9.19
CA PHE A 51 19.13 -9.83 -8.90
C PHE A 51 19.57 -9.89 -7.44
N SER A 52 20.57 -9.07 -7.08
CA SER A 52 21.01 -8.89 -5.69
C SER A 52 20.74 -7.47 -5.22
N VAL A 53 20.25 -7.30 -3.99
CA VAL A 53 20.10 -5.99 -3.34
C VAL A 53 21.42 -5.47 -2.75
N LYS A 54 22.44 -6.33 -2.69
CA LYS A 54 23.80 -5.92 -2.28
C LYS A 54 24.42 -5.10 -3.39
N SER A 55 24.65 -3.82 -3.10
CA SER A 55 25.35 -2.91 -3.99
C SER A 55 26.86 -3.02 -3.80
N SER A 56 27.61 -2.90 -4.89
CA SER A 56 29.06 -2.62 -4.82
C SER A 56 29.35 -1.16 -4.48
N MET A 57 28.33 -0.29 -4.53
CA MET A 57 28.43 1.11 -4.14
C MET A 57 28.23 1.24 -2.63
N SER A 58 29.05 2.08 -2.00
CA SER A 58 28.88 2.45 -0.60
C SER A 58 27.94 3.65 -0.50
N TYR A 59 26.85 3.51 0.26
CA TYR A 59 25.96 4.61 0.59
C TYR A 59 26.24 5.08 2.01
N SER A 60 26.14 6.39 2.26
CA SER A 60 26.42 6.99 3.57
C SER A 60 25.45 6.53 4.67
N ASP A 61 24.26 6.07 4.29
CA ASP A 61 23.21 5.53 5.15
C ASP A 61 23.17 3.99 5.17
N GLY A 62 24.16 3.32 4.56
CA GLY A 62 24.29 1.87 4.55
C GLY A 62 23.57 1.16 3.41
N GLY A 63 22.74 1.85 2.62
CA GLY A 63 22.06 1.25 1.47
C GLY A 63 20.83 0.43 1.85
N PHE A 64 20.49 -0.55 1.00
CA PHE A 64 19.40 -1.48 1.27
C PHE A 64 19.76 -2.39 2.45
N ASP A 65 18.89 -2.40 3.47
CA ASP A 65 19.07 -3.21 4.66
C ASP A 65 18.28 -4.52 4.55
N ILE A 66 18.99 -5.64 4.44
CA ILE A 66 18.40 -6.98 4.29
C ILE A 66 17.66 -7.42 5.57
N GLU A 67 18.02 -6.86 6.72
CA GLU A 67 17.44 -7.21 8.03
C GLU A 67 16.24 -6.33 8.39
N ALA A 68 16.04 -5.22 7.67
CA ALA A 68 14.87 -4.37 7.87
C ALA A 68 13.62 -4.96 7.21
N PRO A 69 12.42 -4.66 7.73
CA PRO A 69 11.16 -4.96 7.04
C PRO A 69 11.21 -4.48 5.59
N SER A 70 10.77 -5.35 4.69
CA SER A 70 10.74 -5.07 3.25
C SER A 70 9.55 -5.74 2.59
N THR A 71 9.00 -5.04 1.61
CA THR A 71 7.87 -5.51 0.81
C THR A 71 8.29 -5.72 -0.63
N ILE A 72 7.82 -6.84 -1.21
CA ILE A 72 8.00 -7.17 -2.62
C ILE A 72 6.68 -6.98 -3.35
N TYR A 73 6.70 -6.16 -4.38
CA TYR A 73 5.59 -5.90 -5.30
C TYR A 73 5.91 -6.55 -6.64
N THR A 74 4.88 -7.10 -7.30
CA THR A 74 5.02 -7.75 -8.60
C THR A 74 3.95 -7.27 -9.58
N LEU A 75 4.32 -7.19 -10.85
CA LEU A 75 3.42 -6.95 -11.98
C LEU A 75 3.98 -7.71 -13.17
N ASP A 76 3.32 -8.81 -13.56
CA ASP A 76 3.86 -9.78 -14.51
C ASP A 76 5.29 -10.21 -14.12
N SER A 77 6.28 -9.97 -14.99
CA SER A 77 7.69 -10.29 -14.73
C SER A 77 8.44 -9.22 -13.92
N ILE A 78 7.83 -8.05 -13.69
CA ILE A 78 8.44 -6.93 -12.97
C ILE A 78 8.41 -7.22 -11.47
N VAL A 79 9.56 -7.01 -10.82
CA VAL A 79 9.72 -7.14 -9.38
C VAL A 79 10.22 -5.82 -8.82
N VAL A 80 9.53 -5.29 -7.82
CA VAL A 80 9.98 -4.15 -7.02
C VAL A 80 10.15 -4.61 -5.58
N ILE A 81 11.26 -4.25 -4.95
CA ILE A 81 11.48 -4.49 -3.53
C ILE A 81 11.94 -3.19 -2.87
N VAL A 82 11.38 -2.86 -1.71
CA VAL A 82 11.76 -1.67 -0.92
C VAL A 82 11.92 -2.06 0.54
N ASN A 83 12.77 -1.33 1.26
CA ASN A 83 12.69 -1.33 2.72
C ASN A 83 11.52 -0.44 3.14
N ASP A 84 10.60 -0.99 3.93
CA ASP A 84 9.31 -0.34 4.22
C ASP A 84 9.49 1.01 4.92
N TYR A 85 10.42 1.10 5.86
CA TYR A 85 10.71 2.31 6.63
C TYR A 85 12.19 2.72 6.53
N LYS A 86 12.72 2.67 5.30
CA LYS A 86 14.05 3.23 4.97
C LYS A 86 14.04 3.89 3.58
N ARG A 87 15.20 4.08 2.98
CA ARG A 87 15.39 4.92 1.78
C ARG A 87 15.62 4.16 0.49
N HIS A 88 15.84 2.85 0.55
CA HIS A 88 16.33 2.09 -0.61
C HIS A 88 15.32 1.05 -1.09
N GLY A 89 15.32 0.85 -2.40
CA GLY A 89 14.66 -0.25 -3.07
C GLY A 89 15.25 -0.52 -4.43
N TYR A 90 14.70 -1.50 -5.13
CA TYR A 90 15.12 -1.86 -6.47
C TYR A 90 13.92 -2.23 -7.32
N VAL A 91 13.96 -1.89 -8.60
CA VAL A 91 13.05 -2.41 -9.62
C VAL A 91 13.84 -3.24 -10.63
N HIS A 92 13.32 -4.43 -10.93
CA HIS A 92 13.88 -5.32 -11.92
C HIS A 92 12.82 -5.65 -12.96
N TYR A 93 13.14 -5.39 -14.24
CA TYR A 93 12.31 -5.74 -15.38
C TYR A 93 13.12 -6.67 -16.32
N PRO A 94 13.00 -7.99 -16.14
CA PRO A 94 13.77 -8.98 -16.89
C PRO A 94 13.69 -8.77 -18.40
N GLY A 95 14.84 -8.86 -19.08
CA GLY A 95 14.94 -8.72 -20.54
C GLY A 95 14.86 -7.29 -21.08
N LYS A 96 14.56 -6.28 -20.25
CA LYS A 96 14.52 -4.87 -20.66
C LYS A 96 15.78 -4.11 -20.24
N TYR A 97 16.14 -4.18 -18.97
CA TYR A 97 17.34 -3.53 -18.41
C TYR A 97 17.78 -4.20 -17.10
N GLY A 98 19.02 -3.91 -16.68
CA GLY A 98 19.51 -4.32 -15.36
C GLY A 98 18.76 -3.62 -14.23
N PRO A 99 18.77 -4.17 -12.99
CA PRO A 99 18.03 -3.60 -11.87
C PRO A 99 18.30 -2.10 -11.68
N LEU A 100 17.24 -1.32 -11.53
CA LEU A 100 17.34 0.11 -11.19
C LEU A 100 17.26 0.25 -9.68
N HIS A 101 18.13 1.07 -9.12
CA HIS A 101 18.09 1.44 -7.71
C HIS A 101 17.07 2.56 -7.50
N LEU A 102 16.16 2.36 -6.55
CA LEU A 102 15.22 3.37 -6.06
C LEU A 102 15.79 3.98 -4.77
N TRP A 103 15.73 5.31 -4.68
CA TRP A 103 16.17 6.06 -3.52
C TRP A 103 15.17 7.17 -3.22
N ARG A 104 14.87 7.36 -1.95
CA ARG A 104 14.09 8.50 -1.45
C ARG A 104 14.87 9.30 -0.41
N GLU A 105 14.47 10.54 -0.22
CA GLU A 105 15.00 11.41 0.84
C GLU A 105 14.83 10.80 2.24
N ASP A 106 15.60 11.28 3.22
CA ASP A 106 15.62 10.73 4.58
C ASP A 106 14.55 11.31 5.51
N TYR A 107 13.92 12.43 5.14
CA TYR A 107 12.98 13.12 6.00
C TYR A 107 11.81 12.22 6.41
N HIS A 108 11.76 11.87 7.69
CA HIS A 108 10.80 10.92 8.28
C HIS A 108 10.71 9.55 7.58
N ALA A 109 11.73 9.14 6.81
CA ALA A 109 11.74 7.87 6.09
C ALA A 109 11.70 6.65 7.03
N ASN A 110 12.03 6.83 8.31
CA ASN A 110 12.00 5.79 9.35
C ASN A 110 10.61 5.56 9.98
N ILE A 111 9.64 6.44 9.69
CA ILE A 111 8.25 6.33 10.17
C ILE A 111 7.21 6.41 9.05
N SER A 112 7.58 6.89 7.86
CA SER A 112 6.72 6.86 6.68
C SER A 112 7.00 5.61 5.85
N CYS A 113 5.98 4.79 5.59
CA CYS A 113 6.09 3.65 4.68
C CYS A 113 6.60 4.11 3.30
N TYR A 114 7.41 3.28 2.61
CA TYR A 114 7.91 3.57 1.27
C TYR A 114 6.75 3.43 0.26
N PRO A 115 6.27 4.54 -0.35
CA PRO A 115 5.13 4.49 -1.25
C PRO A 115 5.51 3.74 -2.52
N ILE A 116 4.82 2.64 -2.82
CA ILE A 116 4.99 1.87 -4.05
C ILE A 116 3.63 1.40 -4.57
N ALA A 117 3.37 1.62 -5.86
CA ALA A 117 2.29 0.95 -6.59
C ALA A 117 2.72 0.61 -8.01
N LEU A 118 2.23 -0.50 -8.53
CA LEU A 118 2.43 -0.93 -9.91
C LEU A 118 1.09 -0.95 -10.63
N PHE A 119 1.08 -0.49 -11.87
CA PHE A 119 -0.11 -0.54 -12.73
C PHE A 119 0.28 -0.58 -14.20
N LYS A 120 -0.69 -0.89 -15.05
CA LYS A 120 -0.63 -0.77 -16.49
C LYS A 120 -1.65 0.27 -16.95
N ASN A 121 -1.26 1.10 -17.91
CA ASN A 121 -2.21 2.01 -18.54
C ASN A 121 -3.11 1.27 -19.55
N GLU A 122 -4.00 2.00 -20.23
CA GLU A 122 -4.92 1.44 -21.23
C GLU A 122 -4.21 0.79 -22.44
N ALA A 123 -2.93 1.10 -22.66
CA ALA A 123 -2.09 0.52 -23.69
C ALA A 123 -1.24 -0.68 -23.20
N ASP A 124 -1.55 -1.22 -22.02
CA ASP A 124 -0.82 -2.33 -21.35
C ASP A 124 0.64 -1.98 -20.99
N VAL A 125 1.00 -0.69 -20.97
CA VAL A 125 2.37 -0.25 -20.63
C VAL A 125 2.52 -0.21 -19.11
N PRO A 126 3.52 -0.90 -18.53
CA PRO A 126 3.73 -0.94 -17.09
C PRO A 126 4.31 0.37 -16.56
N HIS A 127 3.80 0.78 -15.41
CA HIS A 127 4.19 1.98 -14.69
C HIS A 127 4.46 1.67 -13.22
N LEU A 128 5.35 2.45 -12.61
CA LEU A 128 5.66 2.42 -11.19
C LEU A 128 5.35 3.79 -10.58
N ILE A 129 4.55 3.80 -9.52
CA ILE A 129 4.46 4.93 -8.60
C ILE A 129 5.43 4.67 -7.45
N TYR A 130 6.34 5.61 -7.17
CA TYR A 130 7.32 5.47 -6.07
C TYR A 130 7.56 6.80 -5.34
N GLY A 131 7.86 6.74 -4.05
CA GLY A 131 8.27 7.92 -3.28
C GLY A 131 9.68 8.41 -3.65
N GLU A 132 9.83 9.70 -3.93
CA GLU A 132 11.11 10.41 -4.08
C GLU A 132 11.46 11.18 -2.80
N ALA A 133 10.45 11.81 -2.19
CA ALA A 133 10.53 12.49 -0.90
C ALA A 133 9.27 12.21 -0.09
N TRP A 134 9.20 12.75 1.13
CA TRP A 134 8.06 12.53 2.03
C TRP A 134 6.72 12.97 1.42
N ASN A 135 6.70 14.12 0.74
CA ASN A 135 5.54 14.69 0.05
C ASN A 135 5.60 14.58 -1.47
N HIS A 136 6.44 13.70 -2.00
CA HIS A 136 6.64 13.60 -3.44
C HIS A 136 6.67 12.14 -3.88
N VAL A 137 5.66 11.76 -4.68
CA VAL A 137 5.67 10.52 -5.45
C VAL A 137 5.85 10.80 -6.92
N GLN A 138 6.58 9.92 -7.59
CA GLN A 138 6.86 9.95 -9.02
C GLN A 138 6.15 8.79 -9.73
N ILE A 139 5.70 9.01 -10.95
CA ILE A 139 5.17 7.98 -11.85
C ILE A 139 6.16 7.78 -12.99
N MET A 140 6.74 6.58 -13.09
CA MET A 140 7.69 6.20 -14.13
C MET A 140 7.04 5.21 -15.11
N ASN A 141 7.18 5.49 -16.40
CA ASN A 141 6.94 4.50 -17.45
C ASN A 141 8.10 3.49 -17.45
N LEU A 142 7.83 2.23 -17.17
CA LEU A 142 8.89 1.22 -17.03
C LEU A 142 9.42 0.71 -18.37
N ASP A 143 8.73 0.90 -19.49
CA ASP A 143 9.29 0.55 -20.81
C ASP A 143 10.36 1.55 -21.26
N THR A 144 10.14 2.84 -21.00
CA THR A 144 11.03 3.92 -21.45
C THR A 144 11.96 4.44 -20.35
N ARG A 145 11.65 4.14 -19.08
CA ARG A 145 12.24 4.73 -17.86
C ARG A 145 12.03 6.24 -17.75
N GLN A 146 11.06 6.78 -18.48
CA GLN A 146 10.70 8.19 -18.38
C GLN A 146 9.89 8.42 -17.09
N ILE A 147 10.35 9.36 -16.27
CA ILE A 147 9.58 9.88 -15.13
C ILE A 147 8.57 10.90 -15.69
N LEU A 148 7.30 10.56 -15.65
CA LEU A 148 6.21 11.33 -16.24
C LEU A 148 5.82 12.55 -15.39
N THR A 149 6.13 12.51 -14.10
CA THR A 149 5.79 13.55 -13.11
C THR A 149 7.00 14.36 -12.64
N ALA A 150 8.12 14.31 -13.37
CA ALA A 150 9.37 14.99 -12.97
C ALA A 150 9.23 16.52 -12.82
N ALA A 151 8.21 17.11 -13.46
CA ALA A 151 7.92 18.55 -13.40
C ALA A 151 6.73 18.90 -12.47
N LYS A 152 6.30 17.98 -11.61
CA LYS A 152 5.20 18.20 -10.66
C LYS A 152 5.57 19.33 -9.70
N SER A 153 4.67 20.28 -9.49
CA SER A 153 4.96 21.48 -8.68
C SER A 153 4.82 21.27 -7.17
N LEU A 154 4.23 20.14 -6.73
CA LEU A 154 3.85 19.90 -5.34
C LEU A 154 3.03 21.05 -4.74
N ILE A 155 2.16 21.66 -5.54
CA ILE A 155 1.20 22.67 -5.09
C ILE A 155 -0.19 22.19 -5.46
N GLU A 156 -1.14 22.37 -4.55
CA GLU A 156 -2.53 21.97 -4.74
C GLU A 156 -3.23 22.81 -5.82
N GLU A 157 -4.28 22.24 -6.40
CA GLU A 157 -5.23 23.01 -7.20
C GLU A 157 -5.90 24.07 -6.33
N ASN A 158 -6.09 25.26 -6.89
CA ASN A 158 -6.72 26.41 -6.24
C ASN A 158 -5.95 26.99 -5.02
N ALA A 159 -4.65 26.68 -4.88
CA ALA A 159 -3.81 27.21 -3.82
C ALA A 159 -3.69 28.74 -3.87
N GLU A 160 -3.66 29.34 -5.06
CA GLU A 160 -3.68 30.79 -5.28
C GLU A 160 -4.97 31.43 -4.76
N GLU A 161 -6.13 30.91 -5.18
CA GLU A 161 -7.45 31.42 -4.79
C GLU A 161 -7.64 31.31 -3.27
N THR A 162 -7.32 30.15 -2.71
CA THR A 162 -7.42 29.89 -1.26
C THR A 162 -6.53 30.86 -0.46
N TYR A 163 -5.32 31.13 -0.95
CA TYR A 163 -4.41 32.09 -0.32
C TYR A 163 -4.97 33.52 -0.34
N LEU A 164 -5.52 33.96 -1.46
CA LEU A 164 -6.12 35.29 -1.59
C LEU A 164 -7.35 35.47 -0.70
N GLU A 165 -8.23 34.46 -0.65
CA GLU A 165 -9.40 34.46 0.24
C GLU A 165 -9.01 34.53 1.72
N TYR A 166 -7.97 33.78 2.12
CA TYR A 166 -7.43 33.85 3.48
C TYR A 166 -6.88 35.25 3.81
N ARG A 167 -6.09 35.84 2.90
CA ARG A 167 -5.53 37.20 3.06
C ARG A 167 -6.61 38.28 3.16
N GLU A 168 -7.71 38.16 2.41
CA GLU A 168 -8.83 39.10 2.48
C GLU A 168 -9.56 38.99 3.82
N LYS A 169 -9.75 37.76 4.33
CA LYS A 169 -10.51 37.49 5.56
C LYS A 169 -9.72 37.82 6.83
N TYR A 170 -8.40 37.63 6.82
CA TYR A 170 -7.56 37.83 7.99
C TYR A 170 -6.55 38.97 7.70
N GLU A 171 -6.82 40.17 8.24
CA GLU A 171 -5.88 41.30 8.17
C GLU A 171 -4.48 40.85 8.64
N SER A 172 -3.53 40.94 7.72
CA SER A 172 -2.21 40.29 7.70
C SER A 172 -1.44 40.22 9.02
N TYR A 173 -1.06 39.01 9.41
CA TYR A 173 0.19 38.75 10.16
C TYR A 173 0.97 37.52 9.67
N ASP A 174 0.44 36.76 8.70
CA ASP A 174 1.13 35.56 8.23
C ASP A 174 2.12 35.92 7.10
N ASP A 175 3.40 35.98 7.44
CA ASP A 175 4.53 36.13 6.50
C ASP A 175 5.02 34.78 5.96
N SER A 176 4.22 33.71 6.11
CA SER A 176 4.59 32.40 5.59
C SER A 176 4.86 32.46 4.07
N PRO A 177 5.91 31.76 3.61
CA PRO A 177 6.29 31.74 2.21
C PRO A 177 5.16 31.15 1.35
N TRP A 178 4.88 31.82 0.23
CA TRP A 178 3.95 31.35 -0.79
C TRP A 178 4.74 30.96 -2.06
N PRO A 179 4.38 29.87 -2.76
CA PRO A 179 3.35 28.89 -2.40
C PRO A 179 3.83 27.94 -1.30
N THR A 180 2.91 27.46 -0.46
CA THR A 180 3.21 26.40 0.51
C THR A 180 3.36 25.07 -0.24
N PRO A 181 4.45 24.31 -0.02
CA PRO A 181 4.56 22.96 -0.56
C PRO A 181 3.43 22.08 -0.05
N TYR A 182 3.03 21.09 -0.86
CA TYR A 182 2.00 20.13 -0.52
C TYR A 182 2.37 19.39 0.76
N ASP A 183 1.52 19.51 1.76
CA ASP A 183 1.83 19.17 3.13
C ASP A 183 1.28 17.80 3.53
N TYR A 184 1.77 16.77 2.86
CA TYR A 184 1.22 15.42 2.92
C TYR A 184 2.32 14.36 2.87
N PHE A 185 2.35 13.45 3.83
CA PHE A 185 3.25 12.30 3.81
C PHE A 185 2.58 11.16 3.06
N PHE A 186 3.06 10.88 1.84
CA PHE A 186 2.60 9.70 1.11
C PHE A 186 2.95 8.43 1.88
N GLY A 187 1.94 7.60 2.13
CA GLY A 187 2.09 6.30 2.78
C GLY A 187 1.89 5.14 1.80
N LYS A 188 1.36 4.03 2.32
CA LYS A 188 1.10 2.83 1.51
C LYS A 188 0.12 3.17 0.37
N LEU A 189 0.46 2.74 -0.85
CA LEU A 189 -0.35 3.01 -2.03
C LEU A 189 -1.16 1.77 -2.44
N ALA A 190 -2.36 2.00 -2.96
CA ALA A 190 -3.19 0.95 -3.54
C ALA A 190 -3.92 1.45 -4.79
N MET A 191 -3.75 0.75 -5.91
CA MET A 191 -4.48 1.05 -7.14
C MET A 191 -5.94 0.62 -7.03
N ALA A 192 -6.84 1.44 -7.58
CA ALA A 192 -8.20 1.01 -7.88
C ALA A 192 -8.17 -0.15 -8.90
N PRO A 193 -9.18 -1.04 -8.94
CA PRO A 193 -9.19 -2.17 -9.86
C PRO A 193 -9.13 -1.80 -11.35
N ASP A 194 -9.66 -0.64 -11.74
CA ASP A 194 -9.55 -0.09 -13.09
C ASP A 194 -8.25 0.67 -13.37
N GLN A 195 -7.39 0.83 -12.36
CA GLN A 195 -6.07 1.47 -12.42
C GLN A 195 -6.13 2.96 -12.77
N LYS A 196 -7.30 3.60 -12.65
CA LYS A 196 -7.48 5.03 -12.93
C LYS A 196 -7.25 5.91 -11.71
N HIS A 197 -7.35 5.32 -10.53
CA HIS A 197 -7.11 6.00 -9.27
C HIS A 197 -6.10 5.24 -8.42
N PHE A 198 -5.36 5.96 -7.58
CA PHE A 198 -4.61 5.36 -6.49
C PHE A 198 -5.00 6.00 -5.15
N LEU A 199 -5.13 5.16 -4.15
CA LEU A 199 -5.28 5.52 -2.75
C LEU A 199 -3.89 5.68 -2.14
N SER A 200 -3.69 6.71 -1.34
CA SER A 200 -2.59 6.82 -0.39
C SER A 200 -3.14 6.75 1.03
N ALA A 201 -2.68 5.75 1.78
CA ALA A 201 -2.86 5.67 3.24
C ALA A 201 -1.75 6.50 3.92
N GLY A 202 -1.75 7.80 3.65
CA GLY A 202 -0.77 8.76 4.15
C GLY A 202 -1.18 9.44 5.45
N TRP A 203 -0.39 10.45 5.84
CA TRP A 203 -0.60 11.22 7.07
C TRP A 203 -0.14 12.67 6.90
N VAL A 204 -0.53 13.54 7.81
CA VAL A 204 -0.12 14.95 7.91
C VAL A 204 0.43 15.23 9.31
N TRP A 205 0.98 16.42 9.53
CA TRP A 205 1.58 16.80 10.81
C TRP A 205 0.71 16.52 12.03
N GLY A 206 1.39 16.22 13.14
CA GLY A 206 0.73 15.92 14.41
C GLY A 206 0.35 14.45 14.59
N SER A 207 0.93 13.54 13.80
CA SER A 207 0.57 12.12 13.79
C SER A 207 -0.91 11.94 13.51
N TYR A 208 -1.34 12.42 12.35
CA TYR A 208 -2.73 12.37 11.92
C TYR A 208 -2.81 11.68 10.56
N ASP A 209 -3.42 10.49 10.51
CA ASP A 209 -3.71 9.81 9.25
C ASP A 209 -4.59 10.71 8.39
N ALA A 210 -4.27 10.82 7.10
CA ALA A 210 -4.99 11.62 6.13
C ALA A 210 -5.06 10.82 4.84
N TYR A 211 -6.15 10.10 4.60
CA TYR A 211 -6.21 9.19 3.46
C TYR A 211 -6.76 9.95 2.25
N ALA A 212 -6.05 9.84 1.13
CA ALA A 212 -6.35 10.62 -0.06
C ALA A 212 -6.35 9.73 -1.30
N VAL A 213 -7.23 10.07 -2.24
CA VAL A 213 -7.31 9.42 -3.55
C VAL A 213 -6.93 10.40 -4.64
N TYR A 214 -6.21 9.91 -5.65
CA TYR A 214 -5.73 10.70 -6.77
C TYR A 214 -6.12 10.03 -8.08
N ASP A 215 -6.56 10.82 -9.06
CA ASP A 215 -6.72 10.36 -10.45
C ASP A 215 -5.34 10.29 -11.12
N VAL A 216 -4.97 9.11 -11.63
CA VAL A 216 -3.65 8.85 -12.21
C VAL A 216 -3.38 9.75 -13.41
N ASN A 217 -4.37 9.91 -14.29
CA ASN A 217 -4.19 10.66 -15.53
C ASN A 217 -4.01 12.16 -15.24
N HIS A 218 -4.82 12.70 -14.33
CA HIS A 218 -4.66 14.05 -13.82
C HIS A 218 -3.30 14.21 -13.13
N PHE A 219 -2.91 13.24 -12.29
CA PHE A 219 -1.64 13.31 -11.57
C PHE A 219 -0.43 13.39 -12.51
N ILE A 220 -0.46 12.67 -13.64
CA ILE A 220 0.58 12.71 -14.67
C ILE A 220 0.58 14.04 -15.45
N HIS A 221 -0.59 14.51 -15.89
CA HIS A 221 -0.66 15.58 -16.89
C HIS A 221 -0.84 16.99 -16.30
N SER A 222 -1.32 17.09 -15.06
CA SER A 222 -1.44 18.35 -14.34
C SER A 222 -0.16 18.65 -13.56
N ASN A 223 0.28 19.91 -13.55
CA ASN A 223 1.37 20.32 -12.68
C ASN A 223 0.93 20.47 -11.21
N ARG A 224 -0.39 20.54 -10.93
CA ARG A 224 -0.97 20.68 -9.59
C ARG A 224 -1.41 19.35 -9.00
N ILE A 225 -1.49 19.30 -7.67
CA ILE A 225 -2.04 18.18 -6.91
C ILE A 225 -3.55 18.36 -6.79
N SER A 226 -4.30 17.35 -7.21
CA SER A 226 -5.75 17.28 -7.05
C SER A 226 -6.04 16.06 -6.20
N GLU A 227 -6.12 16.26 -4.89
CA GLU A 227 -6.46 15.22 -3.94
C GLU A 227 -7.97 15.13 -3.70
N LYS A 228 -8.45 13.92 -3.43
CA LYS A 228 -9.79 13.67 -2.91
C LYS A 228 -9.64 13.10 -1.50
N ALA A 229 -9.71 13.97 -0.51
CA ALA A 229 -9.53 13.61 0.90
C ALA A 229 -10.70 12.75 1.41
N LEU A 230 -10.41 11.52 1.84
CA LEU A 230 -11.42 10.63 2.41
C LEU A 230 -11.79 11.06 3.84
N GLY A 231 -10.79 11.43 4.60
CA GLY A 231 -10.92 11.79 6.00
C GLY A 231 -9.58 11.82 6.69
N GLY A 232 -9.58 12.30 7.91
CA GLY A 232 -8.41 12.30 8.75
C GLY A 232 -8.74 11.83 10.16
N TRP A 233 -7.79 11.14 10.79
CA TRP A 233 -7.98 10.61 12.13
C TRP A 233 -6.67 10.27 12.86
N ASP A 234 -6.69 9.94 14.14
CA ASP A 234 -5.48 9.69 14.96
C ASP A 234 -4.57 8.60 14.37
N HIS A 235 -3.30 8.92 14.10
CA HIS A 235 -2.42 8.04 13.31
C HIS A 235 -2.27 6.63 13.88
N CYS A 236 -2.73 5.64 13.12
CA CYS A 236 -2.71 4.23 13.50
C CYS A 236 -2.49 3.28 12.30
N GLU A 237 -2.10 3.81 11.14
CA GLU A 237 -1.89 3.03 9.91
C GLU A 237 -3.09 2.13 9.56
N ARG A 238 -4.30 2.67 9.74
CA ARG A 238 -5.53 1.88 9.71
C ARG A 238 -5.79 1.16 8.38
N GLY A 239 -6.41 -0.01 8.49
CA GLY A 239 -6.78 -0.81 7.31
C GLY A 239 -7.70 -0.06 6.34
N ALA A 240 -7.29 0.01 5.07
CA ALA A 240 -8.12 0.52 3.98
C ALA A 240 -7.91 -0.28 2.69
N CYS A 241 -8.96 -0.40 1.86
CA CYS A 241 -8.85 -1.00 0.54
C CYS A 241 -9.95 -0.54 -0.42
N TRP A 242 -9.72 -0.75 -1.71
CA TRP A 242 -10.76 -0.63 -2.74
C TRP A 242 -11.67 -1.85 -2.72
N ILE A 243 -12.98 -1.63 -2.81
CA ILE A 243 -13.97 -2.70 -3.03
C ILE A 243 -14.47 -2.74 -4.49
N ASP A 244 -14.37 -1.62 -5.18
CA ASP A 244 -14.62 -1.46 -6.62
C ASP A 244 -13.81 -0.29 -7.17
N ASN A 245 -14.14 0.23 -8.36
CA ASN A 245 -13.39 1.30 -9.02
C ASN A 245 -13.57 2.69 -8.40
N VAL A 246 -14.63 2.89 -7.62
CA VAL A 246 -15.04 4.18 -7.07
C VAL A 246 -15.28 4.12 -5.57
N THR A 247 -15.16 2.97 -4.92
CA THR A 247 -15.45 2.85 -3.48
C THR A 247 -14.23 2.36 -2.71
N VAL A 248 -13.82 3.16 -1.73
CA VAL A 248 -12.79 2.82 -0.74
C VAL A 248 -13.47 2.54 0.60
N VAL A 249 -13.02 1.50 1.29
CA VAL A 249 -13.38 1.27 2.69
C VAL A 249 -12.23 1.58 3.61
N VAL A 250 -12.53 2.16 4.78
CA VAL A 250 -11.54 2.52 5.81
C VAL A 250 -12.05 2.02 7.17
N ALA A 251 -11.17 1.36 7.93
CA ALA A 251 -11.46 0.99 9.32
C ALA A 251 -11.57 2.25 10.19
N TYR A 252 -12.38 2.20 11.25
CA TYR A 252 -12.59 3.34 12.13
C TYR A 252 -12.82 2.87 13.56
N ASP A 253 -12.23 3.52 14.55
CA ASP A 253 -12.48 3.23 15.96
C ASP A 253 -13.09 4.46 16.65
N PRO A 254 -14.42 4.46 16.90
CA PRO A 254 -15.09 5.57 17.59
C PRO A 254 -14.43 5.94 18.93
N HIS A 255 -13.87 4.96 19.65
CA HIS A 255 -13.24 5.20 20.94
C HIS A 255 -11.87 5.87 20.80
N ALA A 256 -11.06 5.42 19.83
CA ALA A 256 -9.76 6.02 19.56
C ALA A 256 -9.91 7.48 19.12
N GLU A 257 -10.94 7.77 18.31
CA GLU A 257 -11.21 9.14 17.82
C GLU A 257 -11.97 10.01 18.83
N GLY A 258 -12.20 9.53 20.06
CA GLY A 258 -12.82 10.31 21.12
C GLY A 258 -14.29 10.68 20.86
N GLU A 259 -15.03 9.88 20.07
CA GLU A 259 -16.46 10.13 19.85
C GLU A 259 -17.24 10.14 21.18
N GLU A 260 -18.16 11.09 21.34
CA GLU A 260 -18.93 11.23 22.57
C GLU A 260 -19.74 9.96 22.87
N GLY A 261 -19.50 9.38 24.05
CA GLY A 261 -20.16 8.15 24.48
C GLY A 261 -19.49 6.86 23.99
N ALA A 262 -18.44 6.93 23.17
CA ALA A 262 -17.66 5.76 22.78
C ALA A 262 -16.73 5.29 23.91
N THR A 263 -16.89 4.03 24.29
CA THR A 263 -15.99 3.31 25.21
C THR A 263 -15.12 2.32 24.46
N LYS A 264 -14.06 1.79 25.09
CA LYS A 264 -13.22 0.69 24.56
C LYS A 264 -13.98 -0.55 24.08
N ASP A 265 -15.22 -0.75 24.53
CA ASP A 265 -16.06 -1.89 24.18
C ASP A 265 -17.05 -1.54 23.04
N SER A 266 -16.97 -0.31 22.52
CA SER A 266 -17.75 0.12 21.37
C SER A 266 -17.34 -0.67 20.14
N PRO A 267 -18.29 -1.01 19.25
CA PRO A 267 -17.93 -1.63 17.98
C PRO A 267 -17.07 -0.66 17.17
N GLN A 268 -15.96 -1.17 16.64
CA GLN A 268 -15.26 -0.49 15.55
C GLN A 268 -16.12 -0.50 14.30
N GLU A 269 -15.82 0.36 13.35
CA GLU A 269 -16.63 0.58 12.16
C GLU A 269 -15.80 0.38 10.89
N ILE A 270 -16.51 0.15 9.78
CA ILE A 270 -15.95 0.27 8.44
C ILE A 270 -16.75 1.37 7.72
N HIS A 271 -16.06 2.40 7.28
CA HIS A 271 -16.60 3.55 6.58
C HIS A 271 -16.44 3.34 5.08
N PHE A 272 -17.50 3.56 4.30
CA PHE A 272 -17.52 3.40 2.85
C PHE A 272 -17.52 4.78 2.18
N TYR A 273 -16.46 5.08 1.45
CA TYR A 273 -16.28 6.34 0.74
C TYR A 273 -16.43 6.12 -0.76
N ASN A 274 -17.38 6.81 -1.37
CA ASN A 274 -17.53 6.89 -2.82
C ASN A 274 -16.72 8.06 -3.37
N ILE A 275 -15.85 7.76 -4.33
CA ILE A 275 -14.95 8.66 -5.01
C ILE A 275 -15.66 9.17 -6.26
N THR A 276 -16.10 10.42 -6.19
CA THR A 276 -16.70 11.11 -7.33
C THR A 276 -15.61 11.81 -8.16
N TYR A 277 -16.03 12.50 -9.22
CA TYR A 277 -15.12 13.35 -10.00
C TYR A 277 -14.54 14.50 -9.16
N LYS A 278 -15.31 15.09 -8.24
CA LYS A 278 -14.93 16.29 -7.49
C LYS A 278 -14.37 16.01 -6.11
N GLU A 279 -14.94 15.05 -5.41
CA GLU A 279 -14.71 14.82 -3.99
C GLU A 279 -14.98 13.35 -3.62
N SER A 280 -14.66 13.00 -2.39
CA SER A 280 -15.07 11.75 -1.75
C SER A 280 -16.21 11.98 -0.79
N VAL A 281 -17.21 11.09 -0.81
CA VAL A 281 -18.41 11.18 0.02
C VAL A 281 -18.52 9.91 0.87
N LEU A 282 -18.66 10.09 2.18
CA LEU A 282 -18.99 8.98 3.08
C LEU A 282 -20.43 8.52 2.83
N GLU A 283 -20.62 7.35 2.24
CA GLU A 283 -21.94 6.83 1.89
C GLU A 283 -22.61 6.11 3.06
N ARG A 284 -21.85 5.26 3.76
CA ARG A 284 -22.37 4.46 4.87
C ARG A 284 -21.28 4.01 5.83
N LYS A 285 -21.72 3.58 7.00
CA LYS A 285 -20.90 2.99 8.07
C LYS A 285 -21.50 1.65 8.49
N ILE A 286 -20.66 0.64 8.72
CA ILE A 286 -21.09 -0.63 9.31
C ILE A 286 -20.35 -0.87 10.62
N LYS A 287 -21.05 -1.42 11.63
CA LYS A 287 -20.50 -1.69 12.97
C LYS A 287 -20.03 -3.12 13.07
N ILE A 288 -18.79 -3.31 13.51
CA ILE A 288 -18.12 -4.60 13.63
C ILE A 288 -17.73 -4.83 15.09
N ARG A 289 -18.12 -5.98 15.64
CA ARG A 289 -17.89 -6.32 17.05
C ARG A 289 -16.81 -7.39 17.20
N GLY A 290 -15.95 -7.19 18.20
CA GLY A 290 -14.96 -8.19 18.62
C GLY A 290 -13.86 -8.43 17.59
N ILE A 291 -13.49 -7.40 16.83
CA ILE A 291 -12.38 -7.40 15.89
C ILE A 291 -11.69 -6.04 16.04
N ASP A 292 -10.37 -6.07 16.16
CA ASP A 292 -9.53 -4.89 16.05
C ASP A 292 -9.24 -4.64 14.56
N LEU A 293 -10.10 -3.84 13.93
CA LEU A 293 -10.05 -3.49 12.51
C LEU A 293 -9.01 -2.43 12.21
N VAL A 294 -8.81 -1.47 13.12
CA VAL A 294 -7.82 -0.41 12.92
C VAL A 294 -6.44 -1.00 12.75
N ASN A 295 -6.04 -1.97 13.58
CA ASN A 295 -4.75 -2.65 13.42
C ASN A 295 -4.78 -3.83 12.44
N ALA A 296 -5.82 -3.96 11.61
CA ALA A 296 -5.95 -5.03 10.62
C ALA A 296 -5.46 -4.59 9.24
N GLN A 297 -4.90 -5.55 8.48
CA GLN A 297 -4.81 -5.37 7.04
C GLN A 297 -6.16 -5.73 6.41
N LEU A 298 -6.76 -4.76 5.72
CA LEU A 298 -8.06 -4.89 5.10
C LEU A 298 -7.93 -5.12 3.60
N TYR A 299 -8.71 -6.06 3.07
CA TYR A 299 -8.76 -6.38 1.66
C TYR A 299 -10.18 -6.69 1.21
N PHE A 300 -10.44 -6.61 -0.09
CA PHE A 300 -11.70 -7.05 -0.68
C PHE A 300 -11.49 -8.30 -1.55
N ASN A 301 -12.35 -9.30 -1.38
CA ASN A 301 -12.40 -10.46 -2.26
C ASN A 301 -13.64 -10.37 -3.16
N LYS A 302 -13.41 -10.08 -4.44
CA LYS A 302 -14.46 -9.96 -5.46
C LYS A 302 -15.21 -11.26 -5.74
N ASP A 303 -14.59 -12.42 -5.56
CA ASP A 303 -15.20 -13.71 -5.92
C ASP A 303 -16.29 -14.13 -4.92
N ILE A 304 -16.14 -13.72 -3.66
CA ILE A 304 -17.12 -13.96 -2.59
C ILE A 304 -17.84 -12.69 -2.12
N GLN A 305 -17.51 -11.54 -2.70
CA GLN A 305 -18.10 -10.22 -2.37
C GLN A 305 -18.03 -9.93 -0.87
N ALA A 306 -16.84 -10.08 -0.29
CA ALA A 306 -16.61 -9.98 1.14
C ALA A 306 -15.31 -9.25 1.47
N LEU A 307 -15.27 -8.60 2.63
CA LEU A 307 -14.07 -8.00 3.19
C LEU A 307 -13.26 -9.07 3.95
N ILE A 308 -11.95 -8.99 3.82
CA ILE A 308 -10.99 -9.84 4.52
C ILE A 308 -10.19 -8.94 5.46
N ALA A 309 -10.28 -9.19 6.76
CA ALA A 309 -9.46 -8.54 7.78
C ALA A 309 -8.42 -9.55 8.28
N CYS A 310 -7.14 -9.28 8.03
CA CYS A 310 -6.02 -10.05 8.58
C CYS A 310 -5.49 -9.32 9.82
N THR A 311 -5.66 -9.92 10.99
CA THR A 311 -5.29 -9.33 12.28
C THR A 311 -4.15 -10.13 12.92
N ASN A 312 -3.28 -9.44 13.66
CA ASN A 312 -2.15 -10.09 14.33
C ASN A 312 -2.61 -11.05 15.45
N GLN A 313 -3.67 -10.69 16.19
CA GLN A 313 -4.14 -11.46 17.35
C GLN A 313 -5.41 -12.29 17.08
N GLY A 314 -6.29 -11.85 16.16
CA GLY A 314 -7.58 -12.48 15.89
C GLY A 314 -7.61 -13.42 14.68
N GLY A 315 -6.46 -13.57 14.00
CA GLY A 315 -6.31 -14.33 12.75
C GLY A 315 -6.99 -13.65 11.57
N VAL A 316 -7.54 -14.45 10.65
CA VAL A 316 -8.28 -13.97 9.47
C VAL A 316 -9.77 -13.98 9.77
N VAL A 317 -10.44 -12.87 9.44
CA VAL A 317 -11.90 -12.75 9.48
C VAL A 317 -12.43 -12.39 8.10
N VAL A 318 -13.49 -13.07 7.69
CA VAL A 318 -14.27 -12.73 6.48
C VAL A 318 -15.58 -12.08 6.91
N LEU A 319 -15.82 -10.87 6.41
CA LEU A 319 -16.97 -10.04 6.73
C LEU A 319 -17.82 -9.81 5.48
N SER A 320 -19.14 -9.91 5.60
CA SER A 320 -20.03 -9.42 4.55
C SER A 320 -19.94 -7.90 4.44
N LEU A 321 -20.41 -7.34 3.32
CA LEU A 321 -20.50 -5.89 3.15
C LEU A 321 -21.50 -5.21 4.09
N GLU A 322 -22.31 -5.98 4.82
CA GLU A 322 -23.22 -5.52 5.87
C GLU A 322 -22.66 -5.74 7.29
N GLY A 323 -21.44 -6.25 7.40
CA GLY A 323 -20.72 -6.41 8.67
C GLY A 323 -20.97 -7.72 9.41
N GLU A 324 -21.65 -8.69 8.77
CA GLU A 324 -21.82 -10.02 9.33
C GLU A 324 -20.51 -10.81 9.23
N LYS A 325 -20.13 -11.49 10.31
CA LYS A 325 -18.97 -12.38 10.32
C LYS A 325 -19.33 -13.69 9.61
N LEU A 326 -18.82 -13.86 8.40
CA LEU A 326 -19.07 -15.04 7.55
C LEU A 326 -18.15 -16.21 7.91
N LEU A 327 -16.91 -15.91 8.30
CA LEU A 327 -15.90 -16.89 8.68
C LEU A 327 -14.85 -16.23 9.59
N GLN A 328 -14.28 -16.98 10.52
CA GLN A 328 -13.10 -16.57 11.29
C GLN A 328 -12.22 -17.78 11.56
N ASP A 329 -10.91 -17.61 11.34
CA ASP A 329 -9.89 -18.58 11.74
C ASP A 329 -8.78 -17.86 12.51
N GLN A 330 -8.77 -18.09 13.82
CA GLN A 330 -7.81 -17.48 14.76
C GLN A 330 -6.40 -18.08 14.64
N THR A 331 -6.25 -19.22 13.95
CA THR A 331 -4.94 -19.87 13.77
C THR A 331 -4.17 -19.30 12.57
N MET A 332 -4.87 -18.62 11.66
CA MET A 332 -4.29 -17.93 10.52
C MET A 332 -3.77 -16.54 10.91
N THR A 333 -2.73 -16.51 11.74
CA THR A 333 -2.00 -15.28 12.08
C THR A 333 -0.79 -15.09 11.16
N GLN A 334 -0.32 -13.84 11.03
CA GLN A 334 0.87 -13.47 10.24
C GLN A 334 0.78 -13.94 8.77
N VAL A 335 -0.40 -13.78 8.17
CA VAL A 335 -0.65 -14.11 6.78
C VAL A 335 -0.76 -12.85 5.94
N ALA A 336 -0.24 -12.88 4.71
CA ALA A 336 -0.51 -11.89 3.69
C ALA A 336 -1.61 -12.42 2.76
N TYR A 337 -2.54 -11.55 2.34
CA TYR A 337 -3.61 -11.91 1.42
C TYR A 337 -3.42 -11.22 0.07
N TYR A 338 -3.65 -11.96 -1.02
CA TYR A 338 -3.47 -11.54 -2.40
C TYR A 338 -4.83 -11.56 -3.12
N PRO A 339 -5.56 -10.43 -3.14
CA PRO A 339 -6.94 -10.37 -3.64
C PRO A 339 -7.13 -10.88 -5.07
N ASN A 340 -6.18 -10.58 -5.96
CA ASN A 340 -6.25 -10.96 -7.37
C ASN A 340 -6.11 -12.47 -7.59
N LEU A 341 -5.51 -13.18 -6.64
CA LEU A 341 -5.28 -14.61 -6.71
C LEU A 341 -6.22 -15.41 -5.78
N ASN A 342 -6.91 -14.71 -4.86
CA ASN A 342 -7.65 -15.33 -3.76
C ASN A 342 -6.76 -16.30 -2.95
N LEU A 343 -5.52 -15.88 -2.67
CA LEU A 343 -4.54 -16.69 -1.93
C LEU A 343 -4.08 -15.98 -0.67
N PHE A 344 -3.88 -16.76 0.39
CA PHE A 344 -3.17 -16.37 1.60
C PHE A 344 -1.80 -17.02 1.57
N LEU A 345 -0.80 -16.28 2.01
CA LEU A 345 0.56 -16.76 2.16
C LEU A 345 0.94 -16.69 3.63
N LYS A 346 1.40 -17.83 4.16
CA LYS A 346 2.04 -17.92 5.47
C LYS A 346 3.46 -18.41 5.29
N VAL A 347 4.40 -17.70 5.92
CA VAL A 347 5.82 -18.06 5.91
C VAL A 347 6.28 -18.23 7.35
N GLU A 348 6.80 -19.40 7.67
CA GLU A 348 7.41 -19.68 8.97
C GLU A 348 8.81 -20.27 8.73
N ASN A 349 9.84 -19.45 8.91
CA ASN A 349 11.21 -19.75 8.54
C ASN A 349 11.35 -20.06 7.03
N GLN A 350 11.44 -21.34 6.67
CA GLN A 350 11.53 -21.84 5.30
C GLN A 350 10.28 -22.64 4.87
N SER A 351 9.31 -22.77 5.78
CA SER A 351 8.03 -23.41 5.51
C SER A 351 7.09 -22.40 4.86
N ILE A 352 6.52 -22.78 3.72
CA ILE A 352 5.54 -22.01 2.98
C ILE A 352 4.22 -22.76 3.01
N THR A 353 3.18 -22.08 3.48
CA THR A 353 1.82 -22.58 3.43
C THR A 353 0.95 -21.59 2.67
N ILE A 354 0.27 -22.07 1.63
CA ILE A 354 -0.66 -21.28 0.83
C ILE A 354 -2.07 -21.78 1.09
N TYR A 355 -2.97 -20.85 1.39
CA TYR A 355 -4.40 -21.13 1.57
C TYR A 355 -5.23 -20.39 0.54
N GLN A 356 -6.42 -20.89 0.26
CA GLN A 356 -7.43 -20.25 -0.56
C GLN A 356 -8.76 -20.23 0.19
N ILE A 357 -9.59 -19.20 -0.02
CA ILE A 357 -10.98 -19.25 0.45
C ILE A 357 -11.83 -20.03 -0.56
N GLY A 358 -12.35 -21.17 -0.11
CA GLY A 358 -13.35 -21.94 -0.83
C GLY A 358 -14.77 -21.48 -0.45
N ARG A 359 -15.69 -21.53 -1.42
CA ARG A 359 -17.13 -21.31 -1.19
C ARG A 359 -17.72 -22.38 -0.27
#